data_AF-L1IW45-F1
#
_entry.id   AF-L1IW45-F1
#
_cell.length_a   1.000
_cell.length_b   1.000
_cell.length_c   1.000
_cell.angle_alpha   90.00
_cell.angle_beta   90.00
_cell.angle_gamma   90.00
#
_symmetry.space_group_name_H-M   'P 1'
#
loop_
_entity.id
_entity.type
_entity.pdbx_description
1 polymer ?
#
loop_
_entity_poly.entity_id
_entity_poly.type
_entity_poly.pdbx_seq_one_letter_code
_entity_poly.pdbx_strand_id
1 'polypeptide(L)' 'MPFIMVNWLPKACRNAAVRKEVADAIIKAVTSVKSADISPDKVVVRFAEAVDGFPLPAGHTHLNVNEPVKEEKK' A
#
# COMPACT_ATOMS: atom_id res chain seq x y z
N MET A 1 -6.25 15.05 -11.86
CA MET A 1 -6.85 13.70 -11.83
C MET A 1 -5.81 12.71 -11.30
N PRO A 2 -5.81 12.40 -10.00
CA PRO A 2 -4.87 11.44 -9.43
C PRO A 2 -5.16 10.00 -9.87
N PHE A 3 -4.09 9.28 -10.23
CA PHE A 3 -4.12 7.84 -10.48
C PHE A 3 -3.23 7.14 -9.44
N ILE A 4 -3.81 6.21 -8.68
CA ILE A 4 -3.16 5.57 -7.55
C ILE A 4 -3.15 4.07 -7.77
N MET A 5 -1.95 3.47 -7.73
CA MET A 5 -1.76 2.02 -7.80
C MET A 5 -1.41 1.49 -6.42
N VAL A 6 -2.19 0.54 -5.93
CA VAL A 6 -1.93 -0.21 -4.70
C VAL A 6 -1.43 -1.59 -5.09
N ASN A 7 -0.12 -1.82 -4.90
CA ASN A 7 0.49 -3.14 -5.03
C ASN A 7 0.53 -3.79 -3.65
N TRP A 8 -0.13 -4.94 -3.48
CA TRP A 8 -0.12 -5.64 -2.21
C TRP A 8 -0.02 -7.16 -2.39
N LEU A 9 0.59 -7.85 -1.43
CA LEU A 9 0.72 -9.31 -1.45
C LEU A 9 -0.67 -10.00 -1.48
N PRO A 10 -0.84 -11.15 -2.13
CA PRO A 10 -2.08 -11.91 -2.01
C PRO A 10 -2.27 -12.40 -0.57
N LYS A 11 -3.43 -12.10 0.04
CA LYS A 11 -3.88 -12.64 1.34
C LYS A 11 -5.40 -12.83 1.33
N ALA A 12 -5.89 -13.88 1.99
CA ALA A 12 -7.33 -14.21 2.03
C ALA A 12 -8.21 -13.06 2.56
N CYS A 13 -7.69 -12.22 3.47
CA CYS A 13 -8.42 -11.07 3.99
C CYS A 13 -8.58 -9.91 2.98
N ARG A 14 -7.86 -9.89 1.85
CA ARG A 14 -7.82 -8.78 0.87
C ARG A 14 -8.89 -8.93 -0.23
N ASN A 15 -10.12 -9.19 0.23
CA ASN A 15 -11.29 -9.40 -0.62
C ASN A 15 -11.86 -8.07 -1.17
N ALA A 16 -12.93 -8.15 -1.95
CA ALA A 16 -13.56 -6.98 -2.59
C ALA A 16 -14.06 -5.93 -1.59
N ALA A 17 -14.60 -6.34 -0.44
CA ALA A 17 -15.07 -5.42 0.60
C ALA A 17 -13.91 -4.62 1.20
N VAL A 18 -12.81 -5.32 1.54
CA VAL A 18 -11.61 -4.67 2.06
C VAL A 18 -10.95 -3.76 1.01
N ARG A 19 -10.93 -4.15 -0.27
CA ARG A 19 -10.47 -3.27 -1.36
C ARG A 19 -11.28 -1.98 -1.42
N LYS A 20 -12.60 -2.06 -1.23
CA LYS A 20 -13.48 -0.89 -1.21
C LYS A 20 -13.16 0.02 -0.02
N GLU A 21 -13.04 -0.53 1.18
CA GLU A 21 -12.69 0.24 2.39
C GLU A 21 -11.34 0.98 2.22
N VAL A 22 -10.35 0.30 1.64
CA VAL A 22 -9.03 0.89 1.37
C VAL A 22 -9.13 1.99 0.30
N ALA A 23 -9.89 1.77 -0.79
CA ALA A 23 -10.09 2.78 -1.82
C ALA A 23 -10.77 4.03 -1.25
N ASP A 24 -11.80 3.88 -0.41
CA ASP A 24 -12.50 4.99 0.23
C ASP A 24 -11.55 5.82 1.11
N ALA A 25 -10.70 5.15 1.89
CA ALA A 25 -9.70 5.82 2.73
C ALA A 25 -8.68 6.61 1.89
N ILE A 26 -8.20 6.03 0.78
CA ILE A 26 -7.25 6.68 -0.13
C ILE A 26 -7.89 7.91 -0.78
N ILE A 27 -9.09 7.78 -1.34
CA ILE A 27 -9.81 8.89 -1.99
C ILE A 27 -10.04 10.03 -1.00
N LYS A 28 -10.45 9.72 0.23
CA LYS A 28 -10.63 10.72 1.30
C LYS A 28 -9.32 11.44 1.63
N ALA A 29 -8.21 10.71 1.72
CA ALA A 29 -6.91 11.30 2.01
C ALA A 29 -6.46 12.26 0.90
N VAL A 30 -6.50 11.84 -0.37
CA VAL A 30 -6.02 12.69 -1.47
C VAL A 30 -6.92 13.91 -1.71
N THR A 31 -8.23 13.77 -1.57
CA THR A 31 -9.19 14.89 -1.73
C THR A 31 -9.18 15.85 -0.54
N SER A 32 -8.55 15.48 0.58
CA SER A 32 -8.37 16.39 1.73
C SER A 32 -7.32 17.46 1.48
N VAL A 33 -6.40 17.26 0.53
CA VAL A 33 -5.34 18.20 0.17
C VAL A 33 -5.92 19.31 -0.72
N LYS A 34 -6.41 20.38 -0.10
CA LYS A 34 -7.10 21.48 -0.80
C LYS A 34 -6.23 22.21 -1.82
N SER A 35 -4.94 22.33 -1.56
CA SER A 35 -3.97 22.96 -2.48
C SER A 35 -3.73 22.14 -3.75
N ALA A 36 -4.12 20.86 -3.78
CA ALA A 36 -3.94 19.99 -4.94
C ALA A 36 -5.12 20.04 -5.93
N ASP A 37 -6.22 20.74 -5.60
CA ASP A 37 -7.41 20.90 -6.43
C ASP A 37 -7.92 19.58 -7.06
N ILE A 38 -8.20 18.61 -6.19
CA ILE A 38 -8.61 17.26 -6.59
C ILE A 38 -10.12 17.10 -6.46
N SER A 39 -10.79 16.87 -7.58
CA SER A 39 -12.20 16.45 -7.59
C SER A 39 -12.33 14.95 -7.25
N PRO A 40 -13.16 14.56 -6.27
CA PRO A 40 -13.31 13.16 -5.85
C PRO A 40 -13.77 12.20 -6.95
N ASP A 41 -14.59 12.67 -7.90
CA ASP A 41 -15.09 11.90 -9.04
C ASP A 41 -14.00 11.61 -10.10
N LYS A 42 -12.83 12.25 -9.95
CA LYS A 42 -11.67 12.11 -10.84
C LYS A 42 -10.50 11.41 -10.14
N VAL A 43 -10.74 10.62 -9.10
CA VAL A 43 -9.70 9.79 -8.49
C VAL A 43 -9.88 8.35 -8.93
N VAL A 44 -8.81 7.74 -9.43
CA VAL A 44 -8.80 6.31 -9.80
C VAL A 44 -7.84 5.57 -8.88
N VAL A 45 -8.36 4.55 -8.18
CA VAL A 45 -7.57 3.62 -7.37
C VAL A 45 -7.60 2.25 -8.04
N ARG A 46 -6.43 1.72 -8.41
CA ARG A 46 -6.28 0.35 -8.91
C ARG A 46 -5.53 -0.52 -7.92
N PHE A 47 -5.93 -1.78 -7.85
CA PHE A 47 -5.27 -2.80 -7.05
C PHE A 47 -4.56 -3.77 -7.97
N ALA A 48 -3.31 -4.04 -7.67
CA ALA A 48 -2.51 -5.10 -8.28
C ALA A 48 -1.95 -6.00 -7.18
N GLU A 49 -1.85 -7.29 -7.49
CA GLU A 49 -1.28 -8.27 -6.58
C GLU A 49 0.21 -8.41 -6.90
N ALA A 50 1.05 -8.08 -5.92
CA ALA A 50 2.47 -8.36 -6.01
C ALA A 50 2.67 -9.81 -5.58
N VAL A 51 2.76 -10.72 -6.55
CA VAL A 51 3.02 -12.14 -6.29
C VAL A 51 4.50 -12.36 -5.91
N ASP A 52 5.39 -11.46 -6.35
CA ASP A 52 6.85 -11.54 -6.19
C ASP A 52 7.45 -10.40 -5.33
N GLY A 53 6.73 -9.97 -4.29
CA GLY A 53 7.32 -9.05 -3.32
C GLY A 53 8.41 -9.76 -2.52
N PHE A 54 9.64 -9.26 -2.50
CA PHE A 54 10.70 -9.75 -1.60
C PHE A 54 10.40 -9.25 -0.18
N PRO A 55 9.89 -10.09 0.74
CA PRO A 55 9.68 -9.64 2.11
C PRO A 55 11.04 -9.37 2.73
N LEU A 56 11.21 -8.18 3.31
CA LEU A 56 12.39 -7.91 4.11
C LEU A 56 12.45 -8.91 5.27
N PRO A 57 13.65 -9.44 5.62
CA PRO A 57 13.81 -10.27 6.80
C PRO A 57 13.28 -9.59 8.07
N ALA A 58 12.90 -10.38 9.08
CA ALA A 58 12.47 -9.82 10.36
C ALA A 58 13.57 -8.92 10.95
N GLY A 59 13.22 -7.70 11.34
CA GLY A 59 14.18 -6.68 11.82
C GLY A 59 14.73 -5.75 10.73
N HIS A 60 14.42 -6.00 9.45
CA HIS A 60 14.83 -5.16 8.34
C HIS A 60 13.75 -4.14 7.96
N THR A 61 14.21 -2.94 7.60
CA THR A 61 13.47 -1.76 7.17
C THR A 61 14.13 -1.20 5.91
N HIS A 62 13.58 -0.11 5.35
CA HIS A 62 14.18 0.60 4.21
C HIS A 62 15.58 1.18 4.50
N LEU A 63 16.00 1.26 5.77
CA LEU A 63 17.29 1.84 6.17
C LEU A 63 18.42 0.81 6.31
N ASN A 64 18.11 -0.48 6.49
CA ASN A 64 19.08 -1.52 6.83
C ASN A 64 18.93 -2.80 5.97
N VAL A 65 18.40 -2.67 4.76
CA VAL A 65 18.15 -3.79 3.82
C VAL A 65 19.39 -4.64 3.50
N ASN A 66 20.59 -4.05 3.54
CA ASN A 66 21.86 -4.72 3.20
C ASN A 66 22.58 -5.31 4.42
N GLU A 67 22.08 -5.10 5.63
CA GLU A 67 22.71 -5.63 6.83
C GLU A 67 22.43 -7.13 7.00
N PRO A 68 23.31 -7.91 7.63
CA PRO A 68 23.03 -9.32 7.91
C PRO A 68 21.84 -9.47 8.88
N VAL A 69 21.04 -10.53 8.69
CA VAL A 69 19.94 -10.88 9.60
C VAL A 69 20.50 -11.20 10.97
N LYS A 70 20.13 -10.41 11.99
CA LYS A 70 20.50 -10.71 13.38
C LYS A 70 19.57 -11.83 13.87
N GLU A 71 20.11 -13.03 14.05
CA GLU A 71 19.37 -14.13 14.67
C GLU A 71 19.01 -13.75 16.12
N GLU A 72 17.72 -13.58 16.40
CA GLU A 72 17.25 -13.51 17.79
C GLU A 72 17.50 -14.88 18.44
N LYS A 73 18.52 -14.95 19.29
CA LYS A 73 18.71 -16.10 20.18
C LYS A 73 17.49 -16.19 21.10
N LYS A 74 16.75 -17.27 20.94
CA LYS A 74 15.63 -17.69 21.79
C LYS A 74 16.05 -17.88 23.25
#